data_AF-A0A367K178-F1
#
_entry.id   AF-A0A367K178-F1
#
_cell.length_a   1.000
_cell.length_b   1.000
_cell.length_c   1.000
_cell.angle_alpha   90.00
_cell.angle_beta   90.00
_cell.angle_gamma   90.00
#
_symmetry.space_group_name_H-M   'P 1'
#
loop_
_entity.id
_entity.type
_entity.pdbx_description
1 polymer ?
#
loop_
_entity_poly.entity_id
_entity_poly.type
_entity_poly.pdbx_seq_one_letter_code
_entity_poly.pdbx_strand_id
1 'polypeptide(L)'
;MTMNVIGASVSEAIYASHETRDIVLPNQTEHASQIAVDIGGSLAKVTYFTPSADRKGGRLHFKKFESGKVDEYIDYIVHLFENAQHYNNSSQQVLLPNVIVDKEDEMECLIIGLNFFITEIPYDVFTYNEVDTNPICFEEKSNNVYPYMLVNIGSGVSILRVDGPRS
;
A
#
# COMPACT_ATOMS: atom_id res chain seq x y z
N MET A 1 -8.42 5.92 11.11
CA MET A 1 -9.21 6.56 10.04
C MET A 1 -9.48 5.51 8.98
N THR A 2 -10.70 5.37 8.48
CA THR A 2 -11.05 4.28 7.55
C THR A 2 -11.08 4.82 6.12
N MET A 3 -10.29 4.23 5.22
CA MET A 3 -10.28 4.58 3.80
C MET A 3 -11.61 4.21 3.13
N ASN A 4 -12.14 5.08 2.29
CA ASN A 4 -13.30 4.80 1.44
C ASN A 4 -12.87 4.01 0.20
N VAL A 5 -13.08 2.71 0.27
CA VAL A 5 -12.74 1.71 -0.76
C VAL A 5 -13.86 1.46 -1.76
N ILE A 6 -14.98 2.18 -1.69
CA ILE A 6 -16.09 2.02 -2.64
C ILE A 6 -15.59 2.44 -4.04
N GLY A 7 -15.62 1.49 -4.96
CA GLY A 7 -15.13 1.67 -6.33
C GLY A 7 -13.61 1.60 -6.46
N ALA A 8 -12.90 1.09 -5.45
CA ALA A 8 -11.46 0.89 -5.52
C ALA A 8 -11.08 -0.01 -6.70
N SER A 9 -10.00 0.33 -7.40
CA SER A 9 -9.48 -0.48 -8.51
C SER A 9 -7.96 -0.39 -8.57
N VAL A 10 -7.32 -1.44 -9.08
CA VAL A 10 -5.89 -1.42 -9.40
C VAL A 10 -5.67 -0.57 -10.66
N SER A 11 -4.62 0.25 -10.66
CA SER A 11 -4.19 1.06 -11.79
C SER A 11 -3.85 0.17 -13.00
N GLU A 12 -4.56 0.36 -14.13
CA GLU A 12 -4.25 -0.26 -15.43
C GLU A 12 -3.05 0.43 -16.10
N ALA A 13 -1.90 0.51 -15.43
CA ALA A 13 -0.67 0.94 -16.09
C ALA A 13 -0.08 -0.24 -16.88
N ILE A 14 -0.49 -0.36 -18.15
CA ILE A 14 -0.06 -1.41 -19.12
C ILE A 14 1.48 -1.41 -19.37
N TYR A 15 2.25 -0.45 -18.84
CA TYR A 15 3.63 -0.18 -19.26
C TYR A 15 4.73 -0.20 -18.17
N ALA A 16 4.44 -0.55 -16.92
CA ALA A 16 5.48 -0.55 -15.89
C ALA A 16 5.83 -1.97 -15.43
N SER A 17 6.51 -2.74 -16.28
CA SER A 17 7.00 -4.10 -15.93
C SER A 17 7.96 -4.14 -14.73
N HIS A 18 8.35 -2.98 -14.19
CA HIS A 18 9.27 -2.83 -13.07
C HIS A 18 8.75 -1.98 -11.90
N GLU A 19 7.54 -1.40 -11.98
CA GLU A 19 6.96 -0.59 -10.90
C GLU A 19 5.75 -1.27 -10.24
N THR A 20 5.49 -0.89 -9.00
CA THR A 20 4.32 -1.28 -8.22
C THR A 20 3.05 -0.68 -8.81
N ARG A 21 1.93 -1.41 -8.74
CA ARG A 21 0.63 -0.92 -9.21
C ARG A 21 -0.06 -0.13 -8.10
N ASP A 22 -0.48 1.09 -8.40
CA ASP A 22 -1.23 1.93 -7.46
C ASP A 22 -2.69 1.48 -7.35
N ILE A 23 -3.34 1.84 -6.24
CA ILE A 23 -4.79 1.67 -6.06
C ILE A 23 -5.48 3.02 -6.27
N VAL A 24 -6.46 3.05 -7.15
CA VAL A 24 -7.37 4.19 -7.33
C VAL A 24 -8.48 4.11 -6.28
N LEU A 25 -8.69 5.18 -5.51
CA LEU A 25 -9.76 5.30 -4.52
C LEU A 25 -10.69 6.47 -4.91
N PRO A 26 -11.68 6.24 -5.78
CA PRO A 26 -12.43 7.33 -6.42
C PRO A 26 -13.37 8.10 -5.48
N ASN A 27 -13.67 7.53 -4.31
CA ASN A 27 -14.57 8.12 -3.33
C ASN A 27 -13.88 8.60 -2.05
N GLN A 28 -12.56 8.47 -1.95
CA GLN A 28 -11.78 8.95 -0.80
C GLN A 28 -11.65 10.48 -0.83
N THR A 29 -12.46 11.17 -0.04
CA THR A 29 -12.47 12.64 0.06
C THR A 29 -11.79 13.17 1.31
N GLU A 30 -11.66 12.34 2.35
CA GLU A 30 -10.99 12.76 3.57
C GLU A 30 -9.47 12.74 3.37
N HIS A 31 -8.79 13.74 3.94
CA HIS A 31 -7.35 13.90 3.81
C HIS A 31 -6.61 12.82 4.60
N ALA A 32 -5.85 11.98 3.92
CA ALA A 32 -4.91 11.05 4.52
C ALA A 32 -3.49 11.56 4.27
N SER A 33 -2.87 12.15 5.30
CA SER A 33 -1.47 12.65 5.26
C SER A 33 -0.45 11.64 5.79
N GLN A 34 -0.88 10.43 6.10
CA GLN A 34 0.00 9.42 6.67
C GLN A 34 0.80 8.76 5.55
N ILE A 35 2.11 8.64 5.79
CA ILE A 35 3.04 7.84 4.99
C ILE A 35 3.38 6.62 5.86
N ALA A 36 3.15 5.43 5.33
CA ALA A 36 3.56 4.18 5.96
C ALA A 36 4.85 3.69 5.32
N VAL A 37 5.79 3.23 6.15
CA VAL A 37 7.08 2.69 5.68
C VAL A 37 7.33 1.34 6.33
N ASP A 38 7.39 0.28 5.52
CA ASP A 38 7.85 -1.06 5.94
C ASP A 38 9.34 -1.19 5.60
N ILE A 39 10.20 -1.28 6.61
CA ILE A 39 11.66 -1.39 6.45
C ILE A 39 12.06 -2.85 6.66
N GLY A 40 12.20 -3.60 5.56
CA GLY A 40 12.71 -4.96 5.58
C GLY A 40 14.24 -5.04 5.49
N GLY A 41 14.78 -6.26 5.55
CA GLY A 41 16.23 -6.49 5.46
C GLY A 41 16.86 -6.07 4.12
N SER A 42 16.11 -6.16 3.01
CA SER A 42 16.62 -5.82 1.67
C SER A 42 15.86 -4.68 1.00
N LEU A 43 14.56 -4.53 1.30
CA LEU A 43 13.72 -3.50 0.69
C LEU A 43 12.96 -2.71 1.77
N ALA A 44 12.95 -1.40 1.61
CA ALA A 44 11.99 -0.51 2.24
C ALA A 44 10.81 -0.26 1.28
N LYS A 45 9.58 -0.32 1.77
CA LYS A 45 8.38 -0.02 0.98
C LYS A 45 7.64 1.13 1.60
N VAL A 46 7.36 2.15 0.78
CA VAL A 46 6.67 3.37 1.15
C VAL A 46 5.27 3.32 0.54
N THR A 47 4.25 3.51 1.36
CA THR A 47 2.85 3.62 0.94
C THR A 47 2.29 4.97 1.37
N TYR A 48 1.66 5.70 0.45
CA TYR A 48 1.12 7.03 0.74
C TYR A 48 -0.07 7.37 -0.16
N PHE A 49 -0.95 8.24 0.31
CA PHE A 49 -2.12 8.68 -0.45
C PHE A 49 -1.91 10.06 -1.07
N THR A 50 -2.37 10.27 -2.30
CA THR A 50 -2.49 11.60 -2.90
C THR A 50 -3.93 11.85 -3.38
N PRO A 51 -4.56 12.97 -3.01
CA PRO A 51 -5.84 13.35 -3.60
C PRO A 51 -5.68 13.63 -5.10
N SER A 52 -6.73 13.36 -5.87
CA SER A 52 -6.75 13.74 -7.30
C SER A 52 -7.07 15.24 -7.41
N ALA A 53 -6.32 15.97 -8.25
CA ALA A 53 -6.56 17.39 -8.49
C ALA A 53 -7.86 17.65 -9.27
N ASP A 54 -8.15 16.80 -10.26
CA ASP A 54 -9.22 17.06 -11.25
C ASP A 54 -10.52 16.28 -10.99
N ARG A 55 -10.53 15.40 -10.00
CA ARG A 55 -11.67 14.50 -9.71
C ARG A 55 -11.79 14.19 -8.24
N LYS A 56 -12.98 13.78 -7.81
CA LYS A 56 -13.20 13.21 -6.47
C LYS A 56 -12.31 11.98 -6.27
N GLY A 57 -11.80 11.79 -5.06
CA GLY A 57 -10.98 10.64 -4.71
C GLY A 57 -9.48 10.92 -4.75
N GLY A 58 -8.71 9.84 -4.83
CA GLY A 58 -7.26 9.90 -4.91
C GLY A 58 -6.63 8.58 -5.32
N ARG A 59 -5.34 8.44 -5.08
CA ARG A 59 -4.57 7.22 -5.31
C ARG A 59 -3.76 6.87 -4.08
N LEU A 60 -3.74 5.58 -3.75
CA LEU A 60 -2.80 4.99 -2.82
C LEU A 60 -1.62 4.48 -3.64
N HIS A 61 -0.47 5.11 -3.42
CA HIS A 61 0.78 4.82 -4.12
C HIS A 61 1.60 3.82 -3.34
N PHE A 62 2.35 3.01 -4.06
CA PHE A 62 3.35 2.11 -3.50
C PHE A 62 4.68 2.39 -4.17
N LYS A 63 5.75 2.53 -3.39
CA LYS A 63 7.12 2.66 -3.91
C LYS A 63 8.07 1.78 -3.11
N LYS A 64 9.01 1.14 -3.78
CA LYS A 64 10.04 0.30 -3.17
C LYS A 64 11.42 0.92 -3.35
N PHE A 65 12.25 0.75 -2.33
CA PHE A 65 13.64 1.19 -2.29
C PHE A 65 14.50 0.08 -1.73
N GLU A 66 15.79 0.04 -2.09
CA GLU A 66 16.74 -0.86 -1.43
C GLU A 66 17.04 -0.35 -0.02
N SER A 67 17.00 -1.22 0.99
CA SER A 67 17.18 -0.81 2.40
C SER A 67 18.55 -0.19 2.68
N GLY A 68 19.58 -0.54 1.90
CA GLY A 68 20.92 0.04 2.00
C GLY A 68 21.01 1.48 1.49
N LYS A 69 20.00 1.96 0.76
CA LYS A 69 19.94 3.30 0.15
C LYS A 69 19.02 4.21 0.96
N VAL A 70 19.35 4.38 2.23
CA VAL A 70 18.52 5.14 3.19
C VAL A 70 18.26 6.57 2.72
N ASP A 71 19.32 7.25 2.27
CA ASP A 71 19.22 8.65 1.84
C ASP A 71 18.23 8.82 0.68
N GLU A 72 18.20 7.89 -0.29
CA GLU A 72 17.30 7.98 -1.45
C GLU A 72 15.81 7.98 -1.04
N TYR A 73 15.40 7.11 -0.12
CA TYR A 73 14.00 7.04 0.28
C TYR A 73 13.63 8.10 1.32
N ILE A 74 14.58 8.55 2.15
CA ILE A 74 14.35 9.70 3.02
C ILE A 74 14.14 10.94 2.18
N ASP A 75 15.03 11.24 1.22
CA ASP A 75 14.88 12.36 0.29
C ASP A 75 13.54 12.29 -0.42
N TYR A 76 13.14 11.11 -0.91
CA TYR A 76 11.83 10.92 -1.52
C TYR A 76 10.67 11.28 -0.58
N ILE A 77 10.70 10.83 0.68
CA ILE A 77 9.68 11.17 1.68
C ILE A 77 9.65 12.67 1.96
N VAL A 78 10.81 13.34 2.04
CA VAL A 78 10.88 14.80 2.17
C VAL A 78 10.16 15.49 1.01
N HIS A 79 10.44 15.09 -0.22
CA HIS A 79 9.80 15.66 -1.40
C HIS A 79 8.28 15.42 -1.41
N LEU A 80 7.81 14.27 -0.89
CA LEU A 80 6.37 14.03 -0.72
C LEU A 80 5.73 15.03 0.24
N PHE A 81 6.38 15.32 1.36
CA PHE A 81 5.89 16.32 2.31
C PHE A 81 5.88 17.73 1.71
N GLU A 82 6.94 18.13 1.01
CA GLU A 82 7.00 19.44 0.36
C GLU A 82 5.85 19.63 -0.65
N ASN A 83 5.58 18.61 -1.48
CA ASN A 83 4.48 18.66 -2.44
C ASN A 83 3.10 18.73 -1.76
N ALA A 84 2.91 18.00 -0.65
CA ALA A 84 1.68 18.05 0.13
C ALA A 84 1.48 19.43 0.81
N GLN A 85 2.54 20.10 1.24
CA GLN A 85 2.48 21.45 1.82
C GLN A 85 2.18 22.53 0.78
N HIS A 86 2.72 22.42 -0.43
CA HIS A 86 2.38 23.33 -1.53
C HIS A 86 0.88 23.27 -1.89
N TYR A 87 0.25 22.09 -1.79
CA TYR A 87 -1.19 21.95 -1.96
C TYR A 87 -2.00 22.70 -0.88
N ASN A 88 -1.43 22.89 0.32
CA ASN A 88 -2.09 23.52 1.47
C ASN A 88 -1.80 25.03 1.63
N ASN A 89 -1.18 25.69 0.63
CA ASN A 89 -0.93 27.15 0.60
C ASN A 89 -0.19 27.74 1.82
N SER A 90 0.76 27.02 2.42
CA SER A 90 1.64 27.57 3.47
C SER A 90 3.08 27.65 2.98
N SER A 91 3.51 28.86 2.63
CA SER A 91 4.90 29.21 2.30
C SER A 91 5.79 29.14 3.56
N GLN A 92 6.26 27.96 3.94
CA GLN A 92 7.27 27.81 5.00
C GLN A 92 8.29 26.75 4.61
N GLN A 93 9.57 27.14 4.56
CA GLN A 93 10.70 26.25 4.25
C GLN A 93 10.74 25.07 5.21
N VAL A 94 10.82 23.86 4.65
CA VAL A 94 10.83 22.59 5.39
C VAL A 94 12.27 22.24 5.75
N LEU A 95 12.67 22.60 6.98
CA LEU A 95 13.44 21.63 7.76
C LEU A 95 12.41 20.56 8.21
N LEU A 96 12.81 19.35 8.61
CA LEU A 96 11.87 18.32 9.10
C LEU A 96 11.56 18.37 10.63
N PRO A 97 11.43 19.51 11.36
CA PRO A 97 11.45 19.45 12.82
C PRO A 97 10.12 18.99 13.46
N ASN A 98 9.12 18.56 12.69
CA ASN A 98 7.81 18.15 13.25
C ASN A 98 7.26 16.83 12.68
N VAL A 99 8.10 15.94 12.15
CA VAL A 99 7.65 14.59 11.75
C VAL A 99 7.53 13.71 13.00
N ILE A 100 6.33 13.23 13.28
CA ILE A 100 6.09 12.21 14.30
C ILE A 100 6.28 10.85 13.63
N VAL A 101 7.18 10.03 14.18
CA VAL A 101 7.42 8.66 13.71
C VAL A 101 6.92 7.71 14.77
N ASP A 102 5.82 7.03 14.45
CA ASP A 102 5.25 5.98 15.28
C ASP A 102 5.67 4.62 14.74
N LYS A 103 6.08 3.73 15.64
CA LYS A 103 6.43 2.35 15.29
C LYS A 103 5.21 1.48 15.47
N GLU A 104 4.92 0.68 14.47
CA GLU A 104 3.85 -0.33 14.47
C GLU A 104 4.43 -1.74 14.51
N ASP A 105 3.65 -2.71 14.97
CA ASP A 105 4.04 -4.12 14.97
C ASP A 105 4.04 -4.68 13.53
N GLU A 106 5.13 -5.34 13.15
CA GLU A 106 5.33 -5.85 11.78
C GLU A 106 4.27 -6.88 11.40
N MET A 107 3.95 -7.81 12.31
CA MET A 107 3.01 -8.89 12.05
C MET A 107 1.58 -8.36 11.99
N GLU A 108 1.22 -7.41 12.85
CA GLU A 108 -0.08 -6.75 12.79
C GLU A 108 -0.26 -5.97 11.49
N CYS A 109 0.73 -5.15 11.09
CA CYS A 109 0.69 -4.41 9.83
C CYS A 109 0.54 -5.34 8.62
N LEU A 110 1.26 -6.47 8.61
CA LEU A 110 1.19 -7.46 7.55
C LEU A 110 -0.22 -8.05 7.42
N ILE A 111 -0.82 -8.49 8.52
CA ILE A 111 -2.16 -9.09 8.51
C ILE A 111 -3.24 -8.06 8.18
N ILE A 112 -3.16 -6.84 8.73
CA ILE A 112 -4.11 -5.76 8.45
C ILE A 112 -4.06 -5.37 6.97
N GLY A 113 -2.85 -5.15 6.44
CA GLY A 113 -2.66 -4.81 5.03
C GLY A 113 -3.15 -5.92 4.10
N LEU A 114 -2.79 -7.18 4.39
CA LEU A 114 -3.23 -8.32 3.58
C LEU A 114 -4.75 -8.46 3.57
N ASN A 115 -5.41 -8.37 4.73
CA ASN A 115 -6.87 -8.45 4.80
C ASN A 115 -7.53 -7.34 3.97
N PHE A 116 -6.99 -6.13 4.01
CA PHE A 116 -7.45 -5.03 3.15
C PHE A 116 -7.38 -5.39 1.66
N PHE A 117 -6.29 -6.00 1.19
CA PHE A 117 -6.19 -6.42 -0.21
C PHE A 117 -7.20 -7.52 -0.55
N ILE A 118 -7.33 -8.55 0.28
CA ILE A 118 -8.21 -9.69 0.01
C ILE A 118 -9.69 -9.26 -0.03
N THR A 119 -10.13 -8.40 0.89
CA THR A 119 -11.55 -8.05 1.03
C THR A 119 -11.93 -6.81 0.22
N GLU A 120 -11.03 -5.83 0.08
CA GLU A 120 -11.38 -4.51 -0.46
C GLU A 120 -10.88 -4.25 -1.88
N ILE A 121 -9.86 -4.95 -2.37
CA ILE A 121 -9.24 -4.63 -3.66
C ILE A 121 -9.59 -5.70 -4.72
N PRO A 122 -10.32 -5.33 -5.78
CA PRO A 122 -10.69 -6.29 -6.82
C PRO A 122 -9.47 -6.67 -7.68
N TYR A 123 -9.44 -7.91 -8.17
CA TYR A 123 -8.42 -8.43 -9.08
C TYR A 123 -6.98 -8.40 -8.54
N ASP A 124 -6.83 -8.46 -7.22
CA ASP A 124 -5.50 -8.52 -6.58
C ASP A 124 -5.15 -9.93 -6.07
N VAL A 125 -6.16 -10.74 -5.77
CA VAL A 125 -6.01 -12.16 -5.42
C VAL A 125 -6.24 -13.02 -6.65
N PHE A 126 -5.31 -13.93 -6.94
CA PHE A 126 -5.42 -14.83 -8.07
C PHE A 126 -4.77 -16.18 -7.79
N THR A 127 -5.24 -17.20 -8.50
CA THR A 127 -4.58 -18.50 -8.62
C THR A 127 -3.88 -18.61 -9.97
N TYR A 128 -2.80 -19.40 -10.02
CA TYR A 128 -2.07 -19.67 -11.25
C TYR A 128 -1.93 -21.17 -11.49
N ASN A 129 -2.25 -21.60 -12.70
CA ASN A 129 -2.05 -22.98 -13.15
C ASN A 129 -1.59 -23.03 -14.61
N GLU A 130 -0.37 -23.53 -14.84
CA GLU A 130 0.26 -23.53 -16.16
C GLU A 130 -0.41 -24.46 -17.19
N VAL A 131 -1.20 -25.44 -16.74
CA VAL A 131 -1.85 -26.40 -17.65
C VAL A 131 -3.18 -25.88 -18.22
N ASP A 132 -3.75 -24.83 -17.61
CA ASP A 132 -5.05 -24.30 -18.01
C ASP A 132 -4.93 -23.36 -19.21
N THR A 133 -5.96 -23.31 -20.06
CA THR A 133 -6.00 -22.40 -21.23
C THR A 133 -5.97 -20.93 -20.82
N ASN A 134 -6.50 -20.62 -19.63
CA ASN A 134 -6.39 -19.32 -18.98
C ASN A 134 -5.63 -19.51 -17.66
N PRO A 135 -4.30 -19.35 -17.64
CA PRO A 135 -3.49 -19.73 -16.49
C PRO A 135 -3.73 -18.92 -15.23
N ILE A 136 -4.23 -17.69 -15.34
CA ILE A 136 -4.50 -16.79 -14.21
C ILE A 136 -6.00 -16.69 -14.01
N CYS A 137 -6.47 -17.02 -12.81
CA CYS A 137 -7.86 -16.86 -12.40
C CYS A 137 -7.93 -15.91 -11.21
N PHE A 138 -8.58 -14.75 -11.37
CA PHE A 138 -8.78 -13.80 -10.28
C PHE A 138 -9.94 -14.24 -9.40
N GLU A 139 -9.73 -14.19 -8.09
CA GLU A 139 -10.76 -14.53 -7.11
C GLU A 139 -11.70 -13.33 -6.89
N GLU A 140 -12.98 -13.62 -6.73
CA GLU A 140 -13.94 -12.61 -6.29
C GLU A 140 -13.74 -12.27 -4.82
N LYS A 141 -14.12 -11.05 -4.43
CA LYS A 141 -14.09 -10.61 -3.03
C LYS A 141 -14.97 -11.53 -2.19
N SER A 142 -14.37 -12.13 -1.16
CA SER A 142 -15.10 -12.94 -0.18
C SER A 142 -14.98 -12.32 1.21
N ASN A 143 -16.09 -12.30 1.95
CA ASN A 143 -16.08 -11.94 3.37
C ASN A 143 -15.73 -13.14 4.28
N ASN A 144 -15.64 -14.35 3.71
CA ASN A 144 -15.34 -15.57 4.44
C ASN A 144 -13.97 -16.12 4.03
N VAL A 145 -12.92 -15.36 4.35
CA VAL A 145 -11.53 -15.66 3.98
C VAL A 145 -10.81 -16.52 5.02
N TYR A 146 -11.39 -16.68 6.20
CA TYR A 146 -10.77 -17.38 7.32
C TYR A 146 -11.25 -18.85 7.42
N PRO A 147 -10.39 -19.76 7.92
CA PRO A 147 -8.98 -19.54 8.22
C PRO A 147 -8.13 -19.54 6.94
N TYR A 148 -6.98 -18.85 6.98
CA TYR A 148 -5.96 -18.95 5.92
C TYR A 148 -4.55 -19.10 6.49
N MET A 149 -3.64 -19.57 5.63
CA MET A 149 -2.21 -19.61 5.93
C MET A 149 -1.50 -18.58 5.06
N LEU A 150 -0.80 -17.64 5.71
CA LEU A 150 0.06 -16.68 5.05
C LEU A 150 1.49 -17.19 5.06
N VAL A 151 2.08 -17.30 3.88
CA VAL A 151 3.52 -17.56 3.71
C VAL A 151 4.15 -16.28 3.19
N ASN A 152 4.76 -15.50 4.08
CA ASN A 152 5.46 -14.27 3.72
C ASN A 152 6.93 -14.59 3.41
N ILE A 153 7.39 -14.24 2.21
CA ILE A 153 8.73 -14.54 1.71
C ILE A 153 9.48 -13.23 1.48
N GLY A 154 10.53 -13.01 2.26
CA GLY A 154 11.43 -11.85 2.19
C GLY A 154 12.89 -12.29 2.27
N SER A 155 13.70 -11.63 3.11
CA SER A 155 15.06 -12.10 3.43
C SER A 155 15.07 -13.45 4.18
N GLY A 156 13.94 -13.79 4.81
CA GLY A 156 13.62 -15.12 5.34
C GLY A 156 12.20 -15.53 4.95
N VAL A 157 11.65 -16.54 5.62
CA VAL A 157 10.27 -17.01 5.42
C VAL A 157 9.54 -17.00 6.75
N SER A 158 8.34 -16.40 6.77
CA SER A 158 7.41 -16.46 7.89
C SER A 158 6.15 -17.20 7.46
N ILE A 159 5.67 -18.11 8.30
CA ILE A 159 4.45 -18.88 8.06
C ILE A 159 3.50 -18.61 9.21
N LEU A 160 2.34 -18.04 8.90
CA LEU A 160 1.33 -17.62 9.85
C LEU A 160 0.02 -18.30 9.54
N ARG A 161 -0.65 -18.80 10.58
CA ARG A 161 -2.03 -19.24 10.51
C ARG A 161 -2.91 -18.10 11.04
N VAL A 162 -3.94 -17.75 10.28
CA VAL A 162 -4.88 -16.68 10.64
C VAL A 162 -6.28 -17.28 10.74
N ASP A 163 -6.81 -17.30 11.96
CA ASP A 163 -8.06 -18.01 12.27
C ASP A 163 -9.33 -17.15 12.16
N GLY A 164 -9.21 -15.82 12.16
CA GLY A 164 -10.36 -14.92 12.13
C GLY A 164 -9.97 -13.43 12.10
N PRO A 165 -10.97 -12.54 11.98
CA PRO A 165 -10.74 -11.10 12.07
C PRO A 165 -10.27 -10.70 13.49
N ARG A 166 -9.59 -9.55 13.59
CA ARG A 166 -9.16 -8.98 14.86
C ARG A 166 -10.37 -8.78 15.78
N SER A 167 -10.28 -9.29 17.01
CA SER A 167 -11.27 -9.08 18.09
C SER A 167 -11.11 -7.71 18.72
#